data_AF-A0AAW6MDR6-F1
#
_entry.id   AF-A0AAW6MDR6-F1
#
_cell.length_a   1.000
_cell.length_b   1.000
_cell.length_c   1.000
_cell.angle_alpha   90.00
_cell.angle_beta   90.00
_cell.angle_gamma   90.00
#
_symmetry.space_group_name_H-M   'P 1'
#
loop_
_entity.id
_entity.type
_entity.pdbx_description
1 polymer ?
#
loop_
_entity_poly.entity_id
_entity_poly.type
_entity_poly.pdbx_seq_one_letter_code
_entity_poly.pdbx_strand_id
1 'polypeptide(L)' 'QFTSDIRRMIYTTNTVEGYHRQIRKVTKNKGVLPNDTALDKLVYLAYRNIRKKWTMPLANWGTIAQQLAIKFGDRFKLL' A
#
# COMPACT_ATOMS: atom_id res chain seq x y z
N GLN A 1 -8.83 18.65 -12.87
CA GLN A 1 -8.09 17.40 -13.20
C GLN A 1 -7.14 17.04 -12.03
N PHE A 2 -6.49 15.87 -11.97
CA PHE A 2 -5.43 15.61 -10.99
C PHE A 2 -4.07 16.03 -11.56
N THR A 3 -3.20 16.58 -10.71
CA THR A 3 -1.84 16.99 -11.07
C THR A 3 -0.98 15.78 -11.45
N SER A 4 0.15 16.04 -12.13
CA SER A 4 1.13 15.00 -12.49
C SER A 4 1.60 14.20 -11.27
N ASP A 5 1.82 14.85 -10.13
CA ASP A 5 2.29 14.20 -8.90
C ASP A 5 1.26 13.26 -8.30
N ILE A 6 -0.01 13.68 -8.22
CA ILE A 6 -1.11 12.81 -7.75
C ILE A 6 -1.31 11.63 -8.71
N ARG A 7 -1.29 11.88 -10.02
CA ARG A 7 -1.40 10.82 -11.03
C ARG A 7 -0.25 9.83 -10.92
N ARG A 8 0.98 10.32 -10.76
CA ARG A 8 2.14 9.45 -10.54
C ARG A 8 1.95 8.59 -9.31
N MET A 9 1.51 9.13 -8.18
CA MET A 9 1.23 8.33 -6.98
C MET A 9 0.20 7.22 -7.25
N ILE A 10 -0.92 7.54 -7.91
CA ILE A 10 -2.00 6.58 -8.17
C ILE A 10 -1.55 5.48 -9.13
N TYR A 11 -0.87 5.85 -10.22
CA TYR A 11 -0.48 4.92 -11.27
C TYR A 11 0.87 4.24 -11.02
N THR A 12 1.58 4.55 -9.93
CA THR A 12 2.77 3.81 -9.56
C THR A 12 2.37 2.41 -9.10
N THR A 13 2.47 1.43 -10.00
CA THR A 13 2.11 0.02 -9.75
C THR A 13 3.10 -0.68 -8.82
N ASN A 14 4.30 -0.12 -8.61
CA ASN A 14 5.39 -0.73 -7.86
C ASN A 14 5.02 -1.12 -6.42
N THR A 15 4.16 -0.35 -5.74
CA THR A 15 3.73 -0.64 -4.36
C THR A 15 2.81 -1.84 -4.29
N VAL A 16 1.80 -1.91 -5.15
CA VAL A 16 0.84 -3.03 -5.20
C VAL A 16 1.53 -4.31 -5.69
N GLU A 17 2.32 -4.22 -6.77
CA GLU A 17 3.06 -5.37 -7.28
C GLU A 17 4.13 -5.86 -6.29
N GLY A 18 4.80 -4.93 -5.59
CA GLY A 18 5.72 -5.24 -4.51
C GLY A 18 5.06 -6.04 -3.39
N TYR A 19 3.86 -5.64 -2.96
CA TYR A 19 3.07 -6.38 -1.98
C TYR A 19 2.68 -7.78 -2.49
N HIS A 20 2.09 -7.87 -3.70
CA HIS A 20 1.71 -9.14 -4.31
C HIS A 20 2.89 -10.10 -4.46
N ARG A 21 4.08 -9.59 -4.80
CA ARG A 21 5.30 -10.40 -4.89
C ARG A 21 5.67 -10.99 -3.53
N GLN A 22 5.58 -10.22 -2.45
CA GLN A 22 5.88 -10.72 -1.10
C GLN A 22 4.85 -11.77 -0.65
N ILE A 23 3.57 -11.56 -0.94
CA ILE A 23 2.52 -12.56 -0.66
C ILE A 23 2.76 -13.84 -1.45
N ARG A 24 2.99 -13.75 -2.77
CA ARG A 24 3.34 -14.91 -3.60
C ARG A 24 4.57 -15.65 -3.09
N LYS A 25 5.59 -14.92 -2.59
CA LYS A 25 6.80 -15.54 -2.02
C LYS A 25 6.50 -16.39 -0.79
N VAL A 26 5.61 -15.95 0.10
CA VAL A 26 5.28 -16.72 1.32
C VAL A 26 4.31 -17.87 1.06
N THR A 27 3.48 -17.77 0.02
CA THR A 27 2.52 -18.83 -0.34
C THR A 27 3.09 -19.86 -1.31
N LYS A 28 4.09 -19.53 -2.13
CA LYS A 28 4.64 -20.42 -3.19
C LYS A 28 5.05 -21.82 -2.71
N ASN A 29 5.59 -21.92 -1.49
CA ASN A 29 6.09 -23.18 -0.93
C ASN A 29 5.08 -23.88 0.00
N LYS A 30 3.88 -23.30 0.17
CA LYS A 30 2.80 -23.93 0.94
C LYS A 30 1.87 -24.62 -0.07
N GLY A 31 1.82 -25.95 -0.02
CA GLY A 31 0.95 -26.75 -0.88
C GLY A 31 -0.53 -26.48 -0.56
N VAL A 32 -1.12 -27.31 0.31
CA VAL A 32 -2.50 -27.15 0.76
C VAL A 32 -2.53 -26.51 2.14
N LEU A 33 -3.40 -25.51 2.33
CA LEU A 33 -3.68 -24.94 3.63
C LEU A 33 -4.82 -25.73 4.29
N PRO A 34 -4.75 -26.00 5.61
CA PRO A 34 -5.70 -26.87 6.29
C PRO A 34 -7.10 -26.27 6.44
N ASN A 35 -7.23 -24.94 6.40
CA ASN A 35 -8.50 -24.20 6.38
C ASN A 35 -8.23 -22.73 6.02
N ASP A 36 -9.31 -21.97 5.78
CA ASP A 36 -9.24 -20.54 5.42
C ASP A 36 -8.62 -19.69 6.54
N THR A 37 -8.88 -20.02 7.80
CA THR A 37 -8.28 -19.31 8.94
C THR A 37 -6.74 -19.42 8.95
N ALA A 38 -6.19 -20.56 8.51
CA ALA A 38 -4.74 -20.73 8.38
C ALA A 38 -4.17 -19.86 7.24
N LEU A 39 -4.92 -19.69 6.14
CA LEU A 39 -4.58 -18.75 5.08
C LEU A 39 -4.57 -17.31 5.60
N ASP A 40 -5.62 -16.90 6.30
CA ASP A 40 -5.75 -15.55 6.84
C ASP A 40 -4.62 -15.21 7.81
N LYS A 41 -4.30 -16.14 8.73
CA LYS A 41 -3.17 -15.98 9.65
C LYS A 41 -1.84 -15.83 8.91
N LEU A 42 -1.62 -16.61 7.86
CA LEU A 42 -0.40 -16.53 7.05
C LEU A 42 -0.28 -15.17 6.36
N VAL A 43 -1.35 -14.72 5.72
CA VAL A 43 -1.41 -13.40 5.05
C VAL A 43 -1.21 -12.28 6.05
N TYR A 44 -1.85 -12.35 7.22
CA TYR A 44 -1.68 -11.37 8.29
C TYR A 44 -0.25 -11.28 8.80
N LEU A 45 0.41 -12.43 9.04
CA LEU A 45 1.82 -12.46 9.47
C LEU A 45 2.75 -11.90 8.38
N ALA A 46 2.50 -12.21 7.11
CA ALA A 46 3.24 -11.64 6.01
C ALA A 46 3.05 -10.12 5.92
N TYR A 47 1.81 -9.64 6.02
CA TYR A 47 1.49 -8.22 6.10
C TYR A 47 2.23 -7.53 7.26
N ARG A 48 2.22 -8.11 8.46
CA ARG A 48 2.94 -7.55 9.62
C ARG A 48 4.43 -7.38 9.34
N ASN A 49 5.05 -8.35 8.66
CA ASN A 49 6.47 -8.28 8.29
C ASN A 49 6.74 -7.26 7.18
N ILE A 50 5.85 -7.14 6.20
CA ILE A 50 5.93 -6.13 5.14
C ILE A 50 5.79 -4.72 5.72
N ARG A 51 4.76 -4.50 6.55
CA ARG A 51 4.45 -3.22 7.19
C ARG A 51 5.63 -2.70 8.02
N LYS A 52 6.36 -3.58 8.72
CA LYS A 52 7.56 -3.19 9.48
C LYS A 52 8.64 -2.52 8.62
N LYS A 53 8.67 -2.80 7.31
CA LYS A 53 9.63 -2.22 6.37
C LYS A 53 9.09 -0.97 5.67
N TRP A 54 7.81 -0.65 5.80
CA TRP A 54 7.17 0.54 5.22
C TRP A 54 7.38 1.76 6.12
N THR A 55 8.64 2.12 6.31
CA THR A 55 9.06 3.27 7.13
C THR A 55 9.33 4.51 6.29
N MET A 56 9.59 4.34 4.99
CA MET A 56 9.91 5.45 4.10
C MET A 56 8.66 6.30 3.80
N PRO A 57 8.75 7.63 3.94
CA PRO A 57 7.65 8.51 3.58
C PRO A 57 7.42 8.51 2.07
N LEU A 58 6.19 8.83 1.67
CA LEU A 58 5.86 9.02 0.25
C LEU A 58 6.63 10.22 -0.31
N ALA A 59 7.24 10.02 -1.48
CA ALA A 59 7.93 11.10 -2.18
C ALA A 59 6.95 12.25 -2.48
N ASN A 60 7.39 13.48 -2.20
CA ASN A 60 6.63 14.72 -2.43
C ASN A 60 5.27 14.77 -1.71
N TRP A 61 5.09 14.04 -0.60
CA TRP A 61 3.81 13.99 0.12
C TRP A 61 3.29 15.37 0.50
N GLY A 62 4.15 16.30 0.97
CA GLY A 62 3.71 17.64 1.37
C GLY A 62 2.98 18.39 0.24
N THR A 63 3.55 18.40 -0.96
CA THR A 63 2.95 19.05 -2.14
C THR A 63 1.65 18.36 -2.56
N ILE A 64 1.63 17.03 -2.53
CA ILE A 64 0.45 16.24 -2.92
C ILE A 64 -0.69 16.46 -1.90
N ALA A 65 -0.37 16.47 -0.61
CA ALA A 65 -1.33 16.73 0.45
C ALA A 65 -1.95 18.14 0.34
N GLN A 66 -1.15 19.16 0.03
CA GLN A 66 -1.65 20.51 -0.26
C GLN A 66 -2.59 20.54 -1.46
N GLN A 67 -2.21 19.90 -2.57
CA GLN A 67 -3.06 19.83 -3.77
C GLN A 67 -4.38 19.08 -3.49
N LEU A 68 -4.34 18.03 -2.68
CA LEU A 68 -5.53 17.30 -2.25
C LEU A 68 -6.41 18.14 -1.34
N ALA A 69 -5.82 18.91 -0.41
CA ALA A 69 -6.57 19.80 0.47
C ALA A 69 -7.29 20.91 -0.29
N ILE A 70 -6.62 21.54 -1.27
CA ILE A 70 -7.25 22.55 -2.13
C ILE A 70 -8.40 21.93 -2.93
N LYS A 71 -8.20 20.72 -3.47
CA LYS A 71 -9.21 20.05 -4.31
C LYS A 71 -10.39 19.49 -3.53
N PHE A 72 -10.19 19.10 -2.27
CA PHE A 72 -11.16 18.39 -1.46
C PHE A 72 -11.39 19.06 -0.09
N GLY A 73 -11.37 20.39 -0.03
CA GLY A 73 -11.38 21.21 1.19
C GLY A 73 -12.16 20.63 2.37
N ASP A 74 -13.46 20.40 2.19
CA ASP A 74 -14.34 19.92 3.28
C ASP A 74 -14.03 18.49 3.76
N ARG A 75 -13.40 17.67 2.91
CA ARG A 75 -13.11 16.25 3.16
C ARG A 75 -11.67 15.98 3.56
N PHE A 76 -10.74 16.89 3.25
CA PHE A 76 -9.31 16.71 3.52
C PHE A 76 -8.71 18.01 4.04
N LYS A 77 -8.67 18.12 5.38
CA LYS A 77 -8.02 19.22 6.08
C LYS A 77 -6.58 18.83 6.42
N LEU A 78 -5.64 19.71 6.11
CA LEU A 78 -4.29 19.59 6.64
C LEU A 78 -4.37 19.95 8.14
N LEU A 79 -4.01 18.99 9.00
CA LEU A 79 -3.83 19.20 10.44
C LEU A 79 -2.53 19.97 10.70
#